data_AF-A0A1V9YS54-F1
#
_entry.id   AF-A0A1V9YS54-F1
#
_cell.length_a   1.000
_cell.length_b   1.000
_cell.length_c   1.000
_cell.angle_alpha   90.00
_cell.angle_beta   90.00
_cell.angle_gamma   90.00
#
_symmetry.space_group_name_H-M   'P 1'
#
loop_
_entity.id
_entity.type
_entity.pdbx_description
1 polymer ?
#
loop_
_entity_poly.entity_id
_entity_poly.type
_entity_poly.pdbx_seq_one_letter_code
_entity_poly.pdbx_strand_id
1 'polypeptide(L)'
;MCHVKVVLLCKGRGGDVASYQPQRDETQWWNRRDALVRCVAAFLYGPWSEKCTSRELVLVHDEDWARMHMKLNENDTFPSEFYVINAWKEAALNPHAATRKNSSLECHLVHSSLPLQDAGDVDKMESKREVLEHLQKHCDIEFLRKHHLNSKPDVILRKTNKKKLVQVWDEWNQLHQASPVATTKEIVASIFTEMLQPKDDQVKQVIAATLHESSDAELPCFDLQNEQQDDSVQIVLFLGAVRDMLPSENKILERICNEQSIPLTGVRLGSVPEFTSKILSVVAYHQASGVLANALKTAIQNINQVNEPASKRQKIQDISTAQQHMHVVCSIPISSDQLTPILANRSCEMWTMVRLAVVTLWRSRIASSNATYLSTSLSFLFQDGKTLTLKQDELVNSLAEQHQAAPSEYQILNAFCKMLLTNKDQQDVSHLLNAPSLIALNVHLEDKDVDTLSTGIYNGTIDFKSQNILVLLSLTKKHPGHKTIVKACLKADIPLKECSILPSMNSFQDAAGATVTILQHFIYQNRLFCYFSTLANKKPTKKKKIKEMK
;
A
#
# COMPACT_ATOMS: atom_id res chain seq x y z
N MET A 1 -8.59 -3.17 -21.85
CA MET A 1 -8.84 -3.92 -20.59
C MET A 1 -7.50 -4.17 -19.90
N CYS A 2 -7.36 -3.96 -18.58
CA CYS A 2 -6.05 -4.01 -17.92
C CYS A 2 -6.00 -4.93 -16.69
N HIS A 3 -5.16 -5.96 -16.73
CA HIS A 3 -4.75 -6.74 -15.57
C HIS A 3 -3.50 -6.11 -14.94
N VAL A 4 -3.45 -6.00 -13.62
CA VAL A 4 -2.26 -5.51 -12.90
C VAL A 4 -1.82 -6.54 -11.88
N LYS A 5 -0.58 -6.99 -12.01
CA LYS A 5 0.14 -7.82 -11.04
C LYS A 5 1.21 -6.96 -10.37
N VAL A 6 1.20 -6.92 -9.04
CA VAL A 6 2.21 -6.23 -8.25
C VAL A 6 3.06 -7.27 -7.52
N VAL A 7 4.37 -7.15 -7.66
CA VAL A 7 5.37 -8.01 -7.00
C VAL A 7 6.11 -7.17 -5.96
N LEU A 8 5.87 -7.48 -4.68
CA LEU A 8 6.52 -6.85 -3.54
C LEU A 8 7.72 -7.68 -3.09
N LEU A 9 8.89 -7.06 -3.02
CA LEU A 9 10.07 -7.68 -2.45
C LEU A 9 10.06 -7.51 -0.92
N CYS A 10 10.02 -8.64 -0.23
CA CYS A 10 9.85 -8.73 1.21
C CYS A 10 11.06 -9.39 1.85
N LYS A 11 11.37 -8.97 3.08
CA LYS A 11 12.32 -9.68 3.94
C LYS A 11 11.63 -10.81 4.68
N GLY A 12 12.34 -11.88 4.99
CA GLY A 12 11.89 -12.94 5.91
C GLY A 12 11.44 -14.20 5.19
N ARG A 13 10.76 -15.10 5.92
CA ARG A 13 10.28 -16.39 5.42
C ARG A 13 8.77 -16.40 5.21
N GLY A 14 8.34 -16.54 3.96
CA GLY A 14 6.91 -16.57 3.60
C GLY A 14 6.23 -17.91 3.89
N GLY A 15 6.99 -19.00 3.89
CA GLY A 15 6.48 -20.35 4.17
C GLY A 15 6.46 -20.75 5.64
N ASP A 16 7.01 -19.92 6.53
CA ASP A 16 6.98 -20.21 7.96
C ASP A 16 5.59 -19.94 8.57
N VAL A 17 4.79 -20.99 8.74
CA VAL A 17 3.46 -20.91 9.38
C VAL A 17 3.50 -20.25 10.76
N ALA A 18 4.52 -20.55 11.57
CA ALA A 18 4.59 -20.10 12.97
C ALA A 18 4.81 -18.58 13.07
N SER A 19 5.33 -17.99 11.99
CA SER A 19 5.50 -16.55 11.88
C SER A 19 4.16 -15.81 11.78
N TYR A 20 3.10 -16.44 11.25
CA TYR A 20 1.75 -15.85 11.14
C TYR A 20 0.95 -16.04 12.45
N GLN A 21 0.87 -14.96 13.23
CA GLN A 21 0.23 -14.96 14.55
C GLN A 21 -0.96 -13.97 14.60
N PRO A 22 -2.07 -14.23 13.90
CA PRO A 22 -3.17 -13.25 13.76
C PRO A 22 -3.78 -12.83 15.11
N GLN A 23 -3.72 -13.68 16.13
CA GLN A 23 -4.21 -13.39 17.49
C GLN A 23 -3.23 -12.58 18.36
N ARG A 24 -2.04 -12.24 17.84
CA ARG A 24 -0.98 -11.49 18.52
C ARG A 24 -0.61 -10.25 17.73
N ASP A 25 -1.59 -9.38 17.52
CA ASP A 25 -1.44 -8.16 16.73
C ASP A 25 -0.55 -7.09 17.40
N GLU A 26 -0.24 -7.24 18.68
CA GLU A 26 0.74 -6.42 19.39
C GLU A 26 2.19 -6.64 18.90
N THR A 27 2.45 -7.73 18.18
CA THR A 27 3.79 -8.12 17.70
C THR A 27 3.95 -8.10 16.18
N GLN A 28 2.92 -7.74 15.40
CA GLN A 28 3.00 -7.85 13.93
C GLN A 28 3.90 -6.81 13.26
N TRP A 29 4.39 -5.84 14.02
CA TRP A 29 5.45 -4.93 13.57
C TRP A 29 6.79 -5.65 13.34
N TRP A 30 7.00 -6.83 13.95
CA TRP A 30 8.13 -7.71 13.62
C TRP A 30 7.99 -8.21 12.19
N ASN A 31 9.05 -8.04 11.39
CA ASN A 31 9.05 -8.25 9.93
C ASN A 31 8.07 -7.36 9.15
N ARG A 32 7.59 -6.26 9.73
CA ARG A 32 6.77 -5.23 9.07
C ARG A 32 5.48 -5.78 8.43
N ARG A 33 4.84 -6.77 9.07
CA ARG A 33 3.62 -7.40 8.52
C ARG A 33 2.46 -6.42 8.47
N ASP A 34 2.38 -5.53 9.45
CA ASP A 34 1.45 -4.40 9.48
C ASP A 34 1.53 -3.57 8.18
N ALA A 35 2.75 -3.29 7.69
CA ALA A 35 2.96 -2.55 6.46
C ALA A 35 2.54 -3.36 5.22
N LEU A 36 2.79 -4.68 5.22
CA LEU A 36 2.37 -5.58 4.13
C LEU A 36 0.85 -5.75 4.08
N VAL A 37 0.17 -5.88 5.22
CA VAL A 37 -1.30 -5.89 5.31
C VAL A 37 -1.87 -4.61 4.70
N ARG A 38 -1.26 -3.46 4.99
CA ARG A 38 -1.70 -2.19 4.40
C ARG A 38 -1.49 -2.14 2.88
N CYS A 39 -0.48 -2.83 2.36
CA CYS A 39 -0.29 -2.98 0.92
C CYS A 39 -1.42 -3.82 0.30
N VAL A 40 -1.82 -4.92 0.96
CA VAL A 40 -2.98 -5.73 0.56
C VAL A 40 -4.25 -4.88 0.52
N ALA A 41 -4.54 -4.17 1.63
CA ALA A 41 -5.71 -3.30 1.72
C ALA A 41 -5.72 -2.21 0.64
N ALA A 42 -4.60 -1.51 0.47
CA ALA A 42 -4.49 -0.41 -0.47
C ALA A 42 -4.68 -0.82 -1.94
N PHE A 43 -4.17 -2.00 -2.31
CA PHE A 43 -4.16 -2.45 -3.70
C PHE A 43 -5.40 -3.27 -4.06
N LEU A 44 -5.67 -4.33 -3.29
CA LEU A 44 -6.74 -5.28 -3.60
C LEU A 44 -8.10 -4.75 -3.17
N TYR A 45 -8.19 -4.02 -2.06
CA TYR A 45 -9.43 -3.41 -1.55
C TYR A 45 -9.56 -1.91 -1.85
N GLY A 46 -8.64 -1.38 -2.67
CA GLY A 46 -8.61 0.01 -3.11
C GLY A 46 -9.54 0.30 -4.30
N PRO A 47 -9.39 1.48 -4.93
CA PRO A 47 -10.27 1.94 -6.00
C PRO A 47 -10.40 0.94 -7.14
N TRP A 48 -11.62 0.68 -7.62
CA TRP A 48 -11.91 -0.25 -8.72
C TRP A 48 -12.85 0.38 -9.75
N SER A 49 -12.78 -0.07 -11.00
CA SER A 49 -13.73 0.31 -12.05
C SER A 49 -13.84 -0.79 -13.11
N GLU A 50 -14.75 -0.63 -14.06
CA GLU A 50 -14.88 -1.49 -15.25
C GLU A 50 -13.60 -1.56 -16.13
N LYS A 51 -12.67 -0.61 -15.95
CA LYS A 51 -11.39 -0.59 -16.66
C LYS A 51 -10.39 -1.59 -16.06
N CYS A 52 -10.62 -2.03 -14.82
CA CYS A 52 -9.86 -3.07 -14.13
C CYS A 52 -10.44 -4.45 -14.43
N THR A 53 -9.70 -5.33 -15.11
CA THR A 53 -10.17 -6.72 -15.30
C THR A 53 -9.86 -7.59 -14.11
N SER A 54 -8.65 -7.47 -13.56
CA SER A 54 -8.21 -8.23 -12.38
C SER A 54 -7.00 -7.59 -11.73
N ARG A 55 -6.79 -7.84 -10.44
CA ARG A 55 -5.58 -7.50 -9.69
C ARG A 55 -4.99 -8.74 -9.03
N GLU A 56 -3.68 -8.76 -8.93
CA GLU A 56 -2.95 -9.75 -8.14
C GLU A 56 -1.81 -9.08 -7.38
N LEU A 57 -1.67 -9.38 -6.10
CA LEU A 57 -0.55 -8.95 -5.28
C LEU A 57 0.28 -10.17 -4.89
N VAL A 58 1.58 -10.11 -5.11
CA VAL A 58 2.53 -11.19 -4.80
C VAL A 58 3.56 -10.67 -3.82
N LEU A 59 3.69 -11.32 -2.66
CA LEU A 59 4.81 -11.09 -1.73
C LEU A 59 5.90 -12.10 -2.00
N VAL A 60 7.09 -11.65 -2.38
CA VAL A 60 8.26 -12.51 -2.62
C VAL A 60 9.22 -12.36 -1.45
N HIS A 61 9.35 -13.41 -0.66
CA HIS A 61 10.17 -13.46 0.54
C HIS A 61 11.61 -13.89 0.23
N ASP A 62 12.62 -13.17 0.70
CA ASP A 62 14.02 -13.38 0.29
C ASP A 62 14.77 -14.48 1.04
N GLU A 63 14.28 -14.93 2.21
CA GLU A 63 14.94 -15.98 2.99
C GLU A 63 14.55 -17.39 2.56
N ASP A 64 13.33 -17.59 2.02
CA ASP A 64 12.85 -18.89 1.55
C ASP A 64 12.29 -18.87 0.12
N TRP A 65 12.35 -17.71 -0.56
CA TRP A 65 11.81 -17.50 -1.91
C TRP A 65 10.36 -17.96 -2.09
N ALA A 66 9.62 -18.06 -0.98
CA ALA A 66 8.21 -18.37 -0.98
C ALA A 66 7.42 -17.15 -1.47
N ARG A 67 6.37 -17.42 -2.22
CA ARG A 67 5.56 -16.40 -2.88
C ARG A 67 4.13 -16.50 -2.42
N MET A 68 3.66 -15.46 -1.72
CA MET A 68 2.27 -15.35 -1.31
C MET A 68 1.49 -14.60 -2.38
N HIS A 69 0.79 -15.34 -3.24
CA HIS A 69 -0.10 -14.79 -4.27
C HIS A 69 -1.47 -14.47 -3.68
N MET A 70 -1.99 -13.30 -3.98
CA MET A 70 -3.25 -12.83 -3.41
C MET A 70 -4.15 -12.19 -4.45
N LYS A 71 -5.43 -12.57 -4.41
CA LYS A 71 -6.51 -12.01 -5.24
C LYS A 71 -7.74 -11.78 -4.38
N LEU A 72 -8.54 -10.77 -4.75
CA LEU A 72 -9.80 -10.50 -4.09
C LEU A 72 -10.91 -11.31 -4.76
N ASN A 73 -11.66 -12.07 -3.98
CA ASN A 73 -12.95 -12.66 -4.35
C ASN A 73 -14.06 -11.64 -4.04
N GLU A 74 -15.24 -11.78 -4.65
CA GLU A 74 -16.37 -10.85 -4.56
C GLU A 74 -16.99 -10.65 -3.14
N ASN A 75 -16.33 -11.12 -2.07
CA ASN A 75 -16.85 -11.07 -0.70
C ASN A 75 -16.47 -9.78 0.05
N ASP A 76 -17.37 -9.36 0.94
CA ASP A 76 -17.45 -8.01 1.49
C ASP A 76 -16.71 -7.78 2.83
N THR A 77 -15.69 -8.58 3.15
CA THR A 77 -14.99 -8.42 4.44
C THR A 77 -13.93 -7.33 4.36
N PHE A 78 -13.87 -6.44 5.35
CA PHE A 78 -12.80 -5.45 5.44
C PHE A 78 -11.42 -6.10 5.72
N PRO A 79 -10.33 -5.57 5.15
CA PRO A 79 -9.01 -6.19 5.22
C PRO A 79 -8.27 -5.81 6.51
N SER A 80 -8.81 -6.24 7.66
CA SER A 80 -8.08 -6.08 8.93
C SER A 80 -6.80 -6.90 8.95
N GLU A 81 -5.86 -6.46 9.77
CA GLU A 81 -4.61 -7.16 10.05
C GLU A 81 -4.85 -8.61 10.45
N PHE A 82 -5.85 -8.86 11.28
CA PHE A 82 -6.26 -10.20 11.66
C PHE A 82 -6.66 -11.06 10.46
N TYR A 83 -7.58 -10.57 9.61
CA TYR A 83 -8.11 -11.36 8.49
C TYR A 83 -7.04 -11.66 7.44
N VAL A 84 -6.22 -10.66 7.09
CA VAL A 84 -5.16 -10.83 6.10
C VAL A 84 -4.07 -11.79 6.60
N ILE A 85 -3.60 -11.63 7.84
CA ILE A 85 -2.57 -12.52 8.41
C ILE A 85 -3.12 -13.93 8.61
N ASN A 86 -4.40 -14.08 8.96
CA ASN A 86 -5.02 -15.39 9.06
C ASN A 86 -5.10 -16.07 7.68
N ALA A 87 -5.43 -15.34 6.61
CA ALA A 87 -5.42 -15.87 5.24
C ALA A 87 -4.03 -16.34 4.82
N TRP A 88 -2.97 -15.56 5.12
CA TRP A 88 -1.58 -15.98 4.91
C TRP A 88 -1.21 -17.24 5.69
N LYS A 89 -1.62 -17.32 6.95
CA LYS A 89 -1.40 -18.49 7.80
C LYS A 89 -2.04 -19.73 7.22
N GLU A 90 -3.30 -19.63 6.77
CA GLU A 90 -4.02 -20.77 6.19
C GLU A 90 -3.37 -21.24 4.88
N ALA A 91 -2.93 -20.31 4.03
CA ALA A 91 -2.20 -20.61 2.80
C ALA A 91 -0.84 -21.27 3.10
N ALA A 92 -0.13 -20.82 4.14
CA ALA A 92 1.11 -21.44 4.57
C ALA A 92 0.91 -22.83 5.19
N LEU A 93 -0.19 -23.05 5.90
CA LEU A 93 -0.54 -24.37 6.47
C LEU A 93 -0.87 -25.40 5.38
N ASN A 94 -1.49 -24.96 4.28
CA ASN A 94 -1.97 -25.84 3.23
C ASN A 94 -1.59 -25.31 1.84
N PRO A 95 -0.30 -25.29 1.46
CA PRO A 95 0.16 -24.69 0.20
C PRO A 95 -0.39 -25.34 -1.06
N HIS A 96 -0.92 -26.56 -0.96
CA HIS A 96 -1.54 -27.31 -2.07
C HIS A 96 -3.07 -27.38 -1.99
N ALA A 97 -3.69 -26.84 -0.95
CA ALA A 97 -5.14 -26.87 -0.86
C ALA A 97 -5.74 -25.94 -1.93
N ALA A 98 -6.74 -26.43 -2.64
CA ALA A 98 -7.55 -25.59 -3.49
C ALA A 98 -8.14 -24.44 -2.65
N THR A 99 -8.12 -23.23 -3.20
CA THR A 99 -8.60 -22.03 -2.54
C THR A 99 -9.98 -22.25 -1.94
N ARG A 100 -10.13 -21.96 -0.65
CA ARG A 100 -11.45 -21.98 0.00
C ARG A 100 -12.32 -20.91 -0.64
N LYS A 101 -13.38 -21.36 -1.34
CA LYS A 101 -14.38 -20.49 -2.00
C LYS A 101 -15.05 -19.47 -1.06
N ASN A 102 -14.95 -19.64 0.26
CA ASN A 102 -15.64 -18.81 1.25
C ASN A 102 -14.78 -17.65 1.82
N SER A 103 -13.51 -17.53 1.45
CA SER A 103 -12.67 -16.39 1.89
C SER A 103 -12.78 -15.22 0.89
N SER A 104 -12.78 -13.98 1.40
CA SER A 104 -12.71 -12.78 0.56
C SER A 104 -11.34 -12.60 -0.09
N LEU A 105 -10.28 -12.95 0.62
CA LEU A 105 -8.91 -12.90 0.13
C LEU A 105 -8.46 -14.31 -0.22
N GLU A 106 -8.40 -14.61 -1.52
CA GLU A 106 -7.72 -15.81 -2.00
C GLU A 106 -6.22 -15.63 -1.77
N CYS A 107 -5.61 -16.58 -1.04
CA CYS A 107 -4.17 -16.65 -0.82
C CYS A 107 -3.66 -18.01 -1.30
N HIS A 108 -2.62 -17.99 -2.13
CA HIS A 108 -1.91 -19.18 -2.57
C HIS A 108 -0.42 -19.02 -2.26
N LEU A 109 0.16 -19.97 -1.53
CA LEU A 109 1.59 -20.00 -1.27
C LEU A 109 2.32 -20.88 -2.29
N VAL A 110 3.16 -20.28 -3.12
CA VAL A 110 3.99 -21.01 -4.09
C VAL A 110 5.44 -21.04 -3.58
N HIS A 111 6.01 -22.23 -3.42
CA HIS A 111 7.43 -22.37 -3.11
C HIS A 111 8.26 -22.32 -4.40
N SER A 112 9.55 -22.00 -4.29
CA SER A 112 10.48 -22.23 -5.39
C SER A 112 10.49 -23.73 -5.73
N SER A 113 10.29 -24.07 -7.00
CA SER A 113 10.45 -25.44 -7.50
C SER A 113 11.89 -25.91 -7.45
N LEU A 114 12.83 -24.97 -7.45
CA LEU A 114 14.25 -25.21 -7.30
C LEU A 114 14.59 -25.30 -5.81
N PRO A 115 15.22 -26.40 -5.35
CA PRO A 115 15.66 -26.52 -3.97
C PRO A 115 16.65 -25.38 -3.68
N LEU A 116 16.32 -24.60 -2.65
CA LEU A 116 17.16 -23.54 -2.13
C LEU A 116 18.48 -24.12 -1.64
N GLN A 117 19.58 -23.45 -1.98
CA GLN A 117 20.85 -23.64 -1.27
C GLN A 117 20.76 -23.01 0.13
N ASP A 118 19.83 -23.49 0.98
CA ASP A 118 19.82 -23.14 2.40
C ASP A 118 20.99 -23.84 3.15
N ALA A 119 21.78 -24.65 2.41
CA ALA A 119 23.09 -25.17 2.78
C ALA A 119 24.21 -24.09 2.78
N GLY A 120 23.85 -22.82 2.97
CA GLY A 120 24.80 -21.74 3.23
C GLY A 120 25.42 -21.91 4.62
N ASP A 121 26.50 -22.70 4.68
CA ASP A 121 27.38 -22.97 5.82
C ASP A 121 26.65 -23.06 7.17
N VAL A 122 26.05 -24.22 7.43
CA VAL A 122 25.81 -24.65 8.82
C VAL A 122 27.08 -24.50 9.69
N ASP A 123 28.25 -24.55 9.05
CA ASP A 123 29.55 -24.20 9.64
C ASP A 123 29.66 -22.76 10.17
N LYS A 124 29.07 -21.78 9.48
CA LYS A 124 29.10 -20.35 9.82
C LYS A 124 28.09 -19.95 10.92
N MET A 125 27.11 -20.79 11.24
CA MET A 125 26.15 -20.50 12.33
C MET A 125 26.89 -20.34 13.67
N GLU A 126 26.59 -19.29 14.43
CA GLU A 126 27.40 -18.94 15.60
C GLU A 126 27.19 -19.93 16.75
N SER A 127 25.95 -20.44 16.90
CA SER A 127 25.60 -21.28 18.04
C SER A 127 25.28 -22.73 17.67
N LYS A 128 25.53 -23.64 18.62
CA LYS A 128 25.10 -25.05 18.50
C LYS A 128 23.59 -25.20 18.37
N ARG A 129 22.82 -24.29 19.00
CA ARG A 129 21.36 -24.31 18.98
C ARG A 129 20.83 -24.00 17.58
N GLU A 130 21.37 -22.97 16.93
CA GLU A 130 21.03 -22.62 15.54
C GLU A 130 21.24 -23.80 14.59
N VAL A 131 22.39 -24.47 14.70
CA VAL A 131 22.69 -25.64 13.87
C VAL A 131 21.67 -26.77 14.11
N LEU A 132 21.32 -27.04 15.37
CA LEU A 132 20.35 -28.08 15.69
C LEU A 132 18.95 -27.74 15.17
N GLU A 133 18.49 -26.51 15.40
CA GLU A 133 17.20 -26.03 14.94
C GLU A 133 17.14 -26.04 13.40
N HIS A 134 18.26 -25.73 12.74
CA HIS A 134 18.39 -25.87 11.29
C HIS A 134 18.25 -27.33 10.83
N LEU A 135 18.95 -28.27 11.46
CA LEU A 135 18.80 -29.70 11.17
C LEU A 135 17.37 -30.20 11.38
N GLN A 136 16.78 -29.88 12.52
CA GLN A 136 15.41 -30.31 12.85
C GLN A 136 14.36 -29.72 11.92
N LYS A 137 14.65 -28.56 11.33
CA LYS A 137 13.79 -27.90 10.36
C LYS A 137 13.91 -28.49 8.95
N HIS A 138 15.11 -28.88 8.52
CA HIS A 138 15.37 -29.22 7.11
C HIS A 138 15.54 -30.71 6.83
N CYS A 139 15.82 -31.52 7.86
CA CYS A 139 15.91 -32.97 7.71
C CYS A 139 14.56 -33.65 7.96
N ASP A 140 14.30 -34.72 7.25
CA ASP A 140 13.12 -35.55 7.50
C ASP A 140 13.18 -36.24 8.87
N ILE A 141 12.02 -36.66 9.37
CA ILE A 141 11.91 -37.23 10.71
C ILE A 141 12.67 -38.55 10.87
N GLU A 142 12.85 -39.33 9.80
CA GLU A 142 13.55 -40.62 9.84
C GLU A 142 15.06 -40.41 9.94
N PHE A 143 15.60 -39.44 9.20
CA PHE A 143 16.98 -39.01 9.33
C PHE A 143 17.26 -38.42 10.72
N LEU A 144 16.37 -37.56 11.22
CA LEU A 144 16.50 -37.04 12.59
C LEU A 144 16.47 -38.16 13.64
N ARG A 145 15.63 -39.19 13.46
CA ARG A 145 15.60 -40.37 14.36
C ARG A 145 16.91 -41.15 14.29
N LYS A 146 17.45 -41.39 13.10
CA LYS A 146 18.75 -42.08 12.87
C LYS A 146 19.89 -41.40 13.64
N HIS A 147 19.90 -40.07 13.70
CA HIS A 147 20.93 -39.29 14.41
C HIS A 147 20.55 -38.88 15.85
N HIS A 148 19.41 -39.37 16.36
CA HIS A 148 18.86 -39.03 17.68
C HIS A 148 18.63 -37.51 17.89
N LEU A 149 18.25 -36.81 16.82
CA LEU A 149 17.96 -35.37 16.80
C LEU A 149 16.46 -35.06 16.80
N ASN A 150 15.56 -36.03 16.97
CA ASN A 150 14.10 -35.81 16.92
C ASN A 150 13.46 -35.38 18.27
N SER A 151 14.25 -35.05 19.27
CA SER A 151 13.80 -34.60 20.61
C SER A 151 13.79 -33.07 20.75
N LYS A 152 13.30 -32.53 21.88
CA LYS A 152 13.37 -31.08 22.13
C LYS A 152 14.82 -30.57 22.11
N PRO A 153 15.09 -29.36 21.55
CA PRO A 153 16.45 -28.81 21.46
C PRO A 153 17.24 -28.90 22.76
N ASP A 154 16.64 -28.55 23.90
CA ASP A 154 17.32 -28.55 25.20
C ASP A 154 17.83 -29.92 25.66
N VAL A 155 17.16 -31.00 25.25
CA VAL A 155 17.58 -32.37 25.57
C VAL A 155 18.80 -32.77 24.73
N ILE A 156 18.78 -32.43 23.44
CA ILE A 156 19.83 -32.76 22.48
C ILE A 156 21.07 -31.91 22.72
N LEU A 157 20.88 -30.62 22.99
CA LEU A 157 21.98 -29.68 23.27
C LEU A 157 22.77 -30.06 24.53
N ARG A 158 22.27 -30.92 25.41
CA ARG A 158 23.06 -31.47 26.53
C ARG A 158 23.97 -32.63 26.13
N LYS A 159 23.65 -33.34 25.03
CA LYS A 159 24.30 -34.61 24.64
C LYS A 159 25.14 -34.53 23.37
N THR A 160 25.08 -33.41 22.65
CA THR A 160 25.72 -33.23 21.35
C THR A 160 26.52 -31.93 21.32
N ASN A 161 27.51 -31.82 20.43
CA ASN A 161 28.30 -30.61 20.19
C ASN A 161 28.09 -30.07 18.76
N LYS A 162 28.48 -28.81 18.48
CA LYS A 162 28.27 -28.16 17.18
C LYS A 162 28.91 -28.97 16.05
N LYS A 163 30.15 -29.44 16.23
CA LYS A 163 30.89 -30.23 15.24
C LYS A 163 30.14 -31.49 14.80
N LYS A 164 29.55 -32.23 15.73
CA LYS A 164 28.75 -33.41 15.41
C LYS A 164 27.49 -33.05 14.61
N LEU A 165 26.84 -31.94 14.95
CA LEU A 165 25.67 -31.51 14.20
C LEU A 165 26.02 -31.09 12.77
N VAL A 166 27.10 -30.32 12.59
CA VAL A 166 27.65 -29.99 11.26
C VAL A 166 27.90 -31.28 10.46
N GLN A 167 28.55 -32.29 11.05
CA GLN A 167 28.78 -33.56 10.36
C GLN A 167 27.49 -34.28 9.96
N VAL A 168 26.46 -34.24 10.80
CA VAL A 168 25.14 -34.80 10.47
C VAL A 168 24.49 -34.02 9.32
N TRP A 169 24.71 -32.70 9.25
CA TRP A 169 24.26 -31.89 8.12
C TRP A 169 25.01 -32.23 6.82
N ASP A 170 26.32 -32.46 6.91
CA ASP A 170 27.12 -32.89 5.76
C ASP A 170 26.65 -34.25 5.24
N GLU A 171 26.34 -35.19 6.14
CA GLU A 171 25.77 -36.50 5.77
C GLU A 171 24.38 -36.35 5.13
N TRP A 172 23.52 -35.47 5.67
CA TRP A 172 22.22 -35.15 5.08
C TRP A 172 22.39 -34.64 3.64
N ASN A 173 23.30 -33.68 3.45
CA ASN A 173 23.60 -33.11 2.15
C ASN A 173 24.12 -34.19 1.19
N GLN A 174 25.07 -35.03 1.58
CA GLN A 174 25.59 -36.10 0.71
C GLN A 174 24.49 -37.08 0.26
N LEU A 175 23.54 -37.41 1.14
CA LEU A 175 22.43 -38.31 0.82
C LEU A 175 21.39 -37.66 -0.11
N HIS A 176 21.26 -36.34 -0.08
CA HIS A 176 20.21 -35.60 -0.81
C HIS A 176 20.74 -34.71 -1.95
N GLN A 177 22.05 -34.69 -2.19
CA GLN A 177 22.75 -33.92 -3.24
C GLN A 177 22.60 -34.50 -4.66
N ALA A 178 21.58 -35.32 -4.94
CA ALA A 178 21.37 -35.87 -6.28
C ALA A 178 20.82 -34.86 -7.30
N SER A 179 20.37 -33.68 -6.85
CA SER A 179 19.92 -32.59 -7.73
C SER A 179 20.88 -31.40 -7.66
N PRO A 180 21.30 -30.83 -8.80
CA PRO A 180 22.07 -29.58 -8.80
C PRO A 180 21.26 -28.51 -8.08
N VAL A 181 21.81 -28.01 -6.97
CA VAL A 181 21.17 -26.97 -6.16
C VAL A 181 21.23 -25.67 -6.95
N ALA A 182 20.07 -25.03 -7.14
CA ALA A 182 20.03 -23.78 -7.88
C ALA A 182 20.65 -22.65 -7.06
N THR A 183 21.47 -21.84 -7.72
CA THR A 183 21.97 -20.58 -7.18
C THR A 183 20.81 -19.60 -6.95
N THR A 184 20.97 -18.66 -6.01
CA THR A 184 19.98 -17.59 -5.79
C THR A 184 19.63 -16.85 -7.09
N LYS A 185 20.60 -16.66 -7.99
CA LYS A 185 20.35 -16.01 -9.29
C LYS A 185 19.41 -16.82 -10.17
N GLU A 186 19.54 -18.15 -10.19
CA GLU A 186 18.66 -19.04 -10.95
C GLU A 186 17.26 -19.08 -10.36
N ILE A 187 17.15 -19.09 -9.03
CA ILE A 187 15.85 -19.03 -8.33
C ILE A 187 15.13 -17.71 -8.64
N VAL A 188 15.80 -16.58 -8.47
CA VAL A 188 15.23 -15.26 -8.80
C VAL A 188 14.86 -15.18 -10.27
N ALA A 189 15.71 -15.71 -11.18
CA ALA A 189 15.42 -15.71 -12.60
C ALA A 189 14.17 -16.55 -12.94
N SER A 190 14.04 -17.73 -12.32
CA SER A 190 12.86 -18.59 -12.44
C SER A 190 11.59 -17.87 -11.95
N ILE A 191 11.66 -17.24 -10.77
CA ILE A 191 10.53 -16.49 -10.20
C ILE A 191 10.10 -15.34 -11.10
N PHE A 192 11.04 -14.50 -11.57
CA PHE A 192 10.71 -13.36 -12.44
C PHE A 192 10.17 -13.82 -13.80
N THR A 193 10.72 -14.90 -14.36
CA THR A 193 10.20 -15.54 -15.57
C THR A 193 8.75 -15.96 -15.40
N GLU A 194 8.40 -16.56 -14.26
CA GLU A 194 7.02 -16.96 -13.93
C GLU A 194 6.10 -15.75 -13.71
N MET A 195 6.55 -14.72 -12.99
CA MET A 195 5.74 -13.53 -12.71
C MET A 195 5.36 -12.77 -13.98
N LEU A 196 6.25 -12.78 -14.99
CA LEU A 196 6.07 -12.13 -16.28
C LEU A 196 5.19 -12.92 -17.26
N GLN A 197 4.86 -14.18 -16.97
CA GLN A 197 3.96 -14.94 -17.84
C GLN A 197 2.59 -14.24 -17.97
N PRO A 198 2.01 -14.21 -19.18
CA PRO A 198 0.64 -13.79 -19.39
C PRO A 198 -0.30 -14.59 -18.47
N LYS A 199 -1.26 -13.91 -17.84
CA LYS A 199 -2.24 -14.54 -16.95
C LYS A 199 -3.07 -15.59 -17.67
N ASP A 200 -3.44 -15.30 -18.92
CA ASP A 200 -4.26 -16.14 -19.79
C ASP A 200 -4.05 -15.73 -21.26
N ASP A 201 -4.59 -16.53 -22.19
CA ASP A 201 -4.46 -16.32 -23.64
C ASP A 201 -5.13 -15.03 -24.15
N GLN A 202 -5.95 -14.36 -23.32
CA GLN A 202 -6.57 -13.10 -23.71
C GLN A 202 -5.59 -11.94 -23.58
N VAL A 203 -4.51 -12.06 -22.81
CA VAL A 203 -3.48 -11.02 -22.65
C VAL A 203 -2.64 -10.94 -23.92
N LYS A 204 -2.78 -9.84 -24.67
CA LYS A 204 -2.04 -9.59 -25.92
C LYS A 204 -0.66 -8.97 -25.69
N GLN A 205 -0.49 -8.28 -24.56
CA GLN A 205 0.74 -7.55 -24.25
C GLN A 205 1.03 -7.59 -22.76
N VAL A 206 2.29 -7.88 -22.41
CA VAL A 206 2.81 -7.72 -21.05
C VAL A 206 3.72 -6.49 -21.02
N ILE A 207 3.59 -5.66 -19.98
CA ILE A 207 4.47 -4.52 -19.70
C ILE A 207 5.05 -4.71 -18.30
N ALA A 208 6.37 -4.64 -18.18
CA ALA A 208 7.05 -4.68 -16.90
C ALA A 208 7.46 -3.26 -16.47
N ALA A 209 7.41 -2.97 -15.18
CA ALA A 209 8.01 -1.76 -14.64
C ALA A 209 8.57 -1.94 -13.23
N THR A 210 9.61 -1.19 -12.90
CA THR A 210 10.09 -1.04 -11.53
C THR A 210 9.61 0.29 -10.97
N LEU A 211 9.00 0.28 -9.78
CA LEU A 211 8.59 1.48 -9.06
C LEU A 211 9.55 1.74 -7.89
N HIS A 212 10.28 2.86 -7.97
CA HIS A 212 11.23 3.27 -6.95
C HIS A 212 11.41 4.79 -6.97
N GLU A 213 11.58 5.43 -5.82
CA GLU A 213 11.73 6.89 -5.72
C GLU A 213 12.99 7.43 -6.42
N SER A 214 14.01 6.58 -6.57
CA SER A 214 15.24 6.93 -7.27
C SER A 214 15.13 6.84 -8.80
N SER A 215 14.01 6.36 -9.34
CA SER A 215 13.81 6.33 -10.79
C SER A 215 13.86 7.75 -11.35
N ASP A 216 14.55 7.92 -12.49
CA ASP A 216 14.71 9.24 -13.10
C ASP A 216 13.41 9.75 -13.72
N ALA A 217 12.65 8.85 -14.35
CA ALA A 217 11.39 9.16 -14.98
C ALA A 217 10.24 9.11 -13.97
N GLU A 218 9.36 10.11 -14.04
CA GLU A 218 8.08 10.07 -13.35
C GLU A 218 7.02 9.43 -14.25
N LEU A 219 6.08 8.68 -13.65
CA LEU A 219 4.99 8.05 -14.37
C LEU A 219 4.08 9.14 -14.97
N PRO A 220 3.98 9.26 -16.32
CA PRO A 220 3.25 10.34 -16.96
C PRO A 220 1.74 10.04 -16.98
N CYS A 221 1.10 10.07 -15.82
CA CYS A 221 -0.33 9.80 -15.67
C CYS A 221 -1.22 10.93 -16.19
N PHE A 222 -0.66 12.12 -16.41
CA PHE A 222 -1.39 13.35 -16.70
C PHE A 222 -1.28 13.75 -18.17
N ASP A 223 -2.26 14.52 -18.65
CA ASP A 223 -2.26 15.07 -20.01
C ASP A 223 -2.24 14.00 -21.13
N LEU A 224 -2.61 12.75 -20.80
CA LEU A 224 -2.69 11.65 -21.75
C LEU A 224 -3.91 11.79 -22.65
N GLN A 225 -3.71 11.69 -23.95
CA GLN A 225 -4.82 11.55 -24.89
C GLN A 225 -5.48 10.18 -24.65
N ASN A 226 -6.78 10.17 -24.39
CA ASN A 226 -7.56 8.95 -24.24
C ASN A 226 -7.72 8.28 -25.61
N GLU A 227 -6.70 7.58 -26.07
CA GLU A 227 -6.86 6.63 -27.16
C GLU A 227 -7.69 5.45 -26.66
N GLN A 228 -8.74 5.09 -27.40
CA GLN A 228 -9.55 3.91 -27.11
C GLN A 228 -8.65 2.67 -27.15
N GLN A 229 -8.31 2.15 -25.96
CA GLN A 229 -7.50 0.96 -25.83
C GLN A 229 -8.35 -0.30 -26.05
N ASP A 230 -8.20 -0.92 -27.23
CA ASP A 230 -8.79 -2.22 -27.55
C ASP A 230 -7.86 -3.40 -27.20
N ASP A 231 -6.72 -3.12 -26.56
CA ASP A 231 -5.76 -4.13 -26.18
C ASP A 231 -6.00 -4.63 -24.74
N SER A 232 -5.96 -5.96 -24.61
CA SER A 232 -5.85 -6.66 -23.34
C SER A 232 -4.39 -6.63 -22.89
N VAL A 233 -4.12 -5.80 -21.89
CA VAL A 233 -2.76 -5.54 -21.37
C VAL A 233 -2.62 -6.10 -19.97
N GLN A 234 -1.50 -6.77 -19.70
CA GLN A 234 -1.03 -7.10 -18.36
C GLN A 234 0.13 -6.19 -17.98
N ILE A 235 0.04 -5.59 -16.80
CA ILE A 235 1.13 -4.81 -16.22
C ILE A 235 1.70 -5.60 -15.04
N VAL A 236 3.02 -5.74 -14.98
CA VAL A 236 3.74 -6.36 -13.87
C VAL A 236 4.66 -5.31 -13.24
N LEU A 237 4.31 -4.89 -12.02
CA LEU A 237 5.05 -3.86 -11.28
C LEU A 237 5.89 -4.49 -10.18
N PHE A 238 7.20 -4.25 -10.21
CA PHE A 238 8.13 -4.68 -9.18
C PHE A 238 8.49 -3.51 -8.27
N LEU A 239 8.37 -3.70 -6.96
CA LEU A 239 8.73 -2.66 -5.98
C LEU A 239 9.12 -3.23 -4.62
N GLY A 240 9.91 -2.44 -3.89
CA GLY A 240 10.27 -2.74 -2.52
C GLY A 240 9.10 -2.54 -1.56
N ALA A 241 8.98 -3.42 -0.57
CA ALA A 241 8.03 -3.24 0.54
C ALA A 241 8.73 -3.17 1.90
N VAL A 242 9.59 -4.15 2.18
CA VAL A 242 10.42 -4.20 3.40
C VAL A 242 11.91 -4.10 3.06
N ARG A 243 12.25 -4.41 1.82
CA ARG A 243 13.56 -4.20 1.21
C ARG A 243 13.39 -3.72 -0.23
N ASP A 244 14.40 -3.05 -0.75
CA ASP A 244 14.47 -2.70 -2.16
C ASP A 244 14.96 -3.87 -3.02
N MET A 245 14.75 -3.73 -4.33
CA MET A 245 15.32 -4.62 -5.32
C MET A 245 16.83 -4.43 -5.36
N LEU A 246 17.59 -5.52 -5.22
CA LEU A 246 19.04 -5.48 -5.32
C LEU A 246 19.46 -5.20 -6.77
N PRO A 247 20.60 -4.52 -7.00
CA PRO A 247 21.11 -4.30 -8.36
C PRO A 247 21.29 -5.60 -9.17
N SER A 248 21.61 -6.71 -8.50
CA SER A 248 21.71 -8.02 -9.15
C SER A 248 20.35 -8.58 -9.57
N GLU A 249 19.30 -8.36 -8.79
CA GLU A 249 17.93 -8.77 -9.13
C GLU A 249 17.40 -7.91 -10.29
N ASN A 250 17.66 -6.61 -10.27
CA ASN A 250 17.29 -5.70 -11.34
C ASN A 250 17.92 -6.12 -12.68
N LYS A 251 19.22 -6.43 -12.70
CA LYS A 251 19.90 -6.98 -13.91
C LYS A 251 19.30 -8.29 -14.40
N ILE A 252 18.84 -9.16 -13.50
CA ILE A 252 18.15 -10.40 -13.87
C ILE A 252 16.81 -10.09 -14.53
N LEU A 253 16.04 -9.14 -13.96
CA LEU A 253 14.77 -8.69 -14.54
C LEU A 253 14.97 -8.08 -15.93
N GLU A 254 15.93 -7.17 -16.10
CA GLU A 254 16.28 -6.57 -17.40
C GLU A 254 16.60 -7.64 -18.45
N ARG A 255 17.44 -8.62 -18.08
CA ARG A 255 17.80 -9.73 -18.97
C ARG A 255 16.57 -10.53 -19.40
N ILE A 256 15.72 -10.94 -18.45
CA ILE A 256 14.52 -11.75 -18.74
C ILE A 256 13.54 -10.96 -19.62
N CYS A 257 13.31 -9.68 -19.31
CA CYS A 257 12.46 -8.82 -20.12
C CYS A 257 12.99 -8.72 -21.56
N ASN A 258 14.30 -8.54 -21.75
CA ASN A 258 14.92 -8.51 -23.08
C ASN A 258 14.77 -9.85 -23.82
N GLU A 259 15.03 -10.98 -23.14
CA GLU A 259 14.89 -12.33 -23.71
C GLU A 259 13.45 -12.64 -24.14
N GLN A 260 12.46 -12.17 -23.37
CA GLN A 260 11.04 -12.35 -23.66
C GLN A 260 10.41 -11.23 -24.50
N SER A 261 11.22 -10.25 -24.94
CA SER A 261 10.74 -9.04 -25.64
C SER A 261 9.62 -8.29 -24.88
N ILE A 262 9.67 -8.30 -23.54
CA ILE A 262 8.76 -7.57 -22.68
C ILE A 262 9.37 -6.18 -22.43
N PRO A 263 8.66 -5.08 -22.75
CA PRO A 263 9.16 -3.75 -22.46
C PRO A 263 9.23 -3.52 -20.94
N LEU A 264 10.38 -3.02 -20.49
CA LEU A 264 10.67 -2.71 -19.10
C LEU A 264 10.97 -1.20 -18.95
N THR A 265 10.37 -0.55 -17.95
CA THR A 265 10.66 0.85 -17.61
C THR A 265 10.82 1.03 -16.10
N GLY A 266 11.75 1.89 -15.69
CA GLY A 266 11.83 2.37 -14.31
C GLY A 266 11.10 3.69 -14.16
N VAL A 267 10.14 3.77 -13.25
CA VAL A 267 9.39 5.01 -12.98
C VAL A 267 9.23 5.28 -11.49
N ARG A 268 8.98 6.52 -11.12
CA ARG A 268 8.50 6.94 -9.80
C ARG A 268 7.11 7.54 -9.92
N LEU A 269 6.36 7.58 -8.82
CA LEU A 269 5.04 8.21 -8.80
C LEU A 269 5.07 9.73 -8.53
N GLY A 270 6.18 10.26 -8.05
CA GLY A 270 6.31 11.67 -7.75
C GLY A 270 7.61 12.00 -7.03
N SER A 271 7.73 13.26 -6.60
CA SER A 271 8.93 13.80 -5.94
C SER A 271 9.10 13.38 -4.48
N VAL A 272 8.02 12.91 -3.84
CA VAL A 272 8.00 12.58 -2.41
C VAL A 272 8.06 11.07 -2.23
N PRO A 273 9.06 10.53 -1.49
CA PRO A 273 9.05 9.13 -1.12
C PRO A 273 7.88 8.86 -0.17
N GLU A 274 7.10 7.83 -0.44
CA GLU A 274 5.91 7.47 0.34
C GLU A 274 5.96 5.99 0.70
N PHE A 275 5.22 5.61 1.75
CA PHE A 275 5.09 4.19 2.11
C PHE A 275 4.52 3.39 0.95
N THR A 276 4.99 2.14 0.79
CA THR A 276 4.57 1.23 -0.27
C THR A 276 3.05 1.11 -0.38
N SER A 277 2.33 1.05 0.74
CA SER A 277 0.85 1.00 0.72
C SER A 277 0.22 2.23 0.05
N LYS A 278 0.80 3.43 0.16
CA LYS A 278 0.30 4.63 -0.54
C LYS A 278 0.63 4.61 -2.02
N ILE A 279 1.84 4.15 -2.38
CA ILE A 279 2.22 3.90 -3.77
C ILE A 279 1.19 2.98 -4.42
N LEU A 280 0.80 1.89 -3.73
CA LEU A 280 -0.20 0.96 -4.24
C LEU A 280 -1.61 1.53 -4.33
N SER A 281 -2.02 2.42 -3.39
CA SER A 281 -3.29 3.15 -3.53
C SER A 281 -3.31 4.02 -4.79
N VAL A 282 -2.19 4.67 -5.12
CA VAL A 282 -2.04 5.49 -6.34
C VAL A 282 -2.04 4.62 -7.60
N VAL A 283 -1.34 3.49 -7.60
CA VAL A 283 -1.38 2.50 -8.69
C VAL A 283 -2.80 1.99 -8.92
N ALA A 284 -3.49 1.56 -7.86
CA ALA A 284 -4.87 1.09 -7.92
C ALA A 284 -5.80 2.16 -8.49
N TYR A 285 -5.62 3.41 -8.07
CA TYR A 285 -6.37 4.55 -8.58
C TYR A 285 -6.13 4.81 -10.07
N HIS A 286 -4.89 4.84 -10.53
CA HIS A 286 -4.58 5.07 -11.95
C HIS A 286 -5.03 3.92 -12.85
N GLN A 287 -4.98 2.68 -12.36
CA GLN A 287 -5.59 1.54 -13.06
C GLN A 287 -7.11 1.73 -13.16
N ALA A 288 -7.79 2.06 -12.05
CA ALA A 288 -9.23 2.28 -12.04
C ALA A 288 -9.65 3.49 -12.89
N SER A 289 -8.77 4.49 -13.03
CA SER A 289 -8.97 5.63 -13.94
C SER A 289 -8.72 5.25 -15.41
N GLY A 290 -8.06 4.12 -15.67
CA GLY A 290 -7.70 3.65 -17.01
C GLY A 290 -6.49 4.34 -17.62
N VAL A 291 -5.68 5.03 -16.81
CA VAL A 291 -4.53 5.81 -17.29
C VAL A 291 -3.20 5.08 -17.14
N LEU A 292 -3.12 4.10 -16.23
CA LEU A 292 -1.87 3.43 -15.87
C LEU A 292 -1.15 2.77 -17.06
N ALA A 293 -1.87 2.04 -17.91
CA ALA A 293 -1.29 1.35 -19.06
C ALA A 293 -0.71 2.33 -20.08
N ASN A 294 -1.45 3.38 -20.43
CA ASN A 294 -1.01 4.42 -21.36
C ASN A 294 0.17 5.22 -20.80
N ALA A 295 0.16 5.51 -19.49
CA ALA A 295 1.28 6.18 -18.84
C ALA A 295 2.58 5.37 -18.97
N LEU A 296 2.53 4.06 -18.74
CA LEU A 296 3.71 3.19 -18.89
C LEU A 296 4.16 3.07 -20.35
N LYS A 297 3.23 2.91 -21.31
CA LYS A 297 3.56 2.91 -22.75
C LYS A 297 4.27 4.20 -23.16
N THR A 298 3.77 5.34 -22.69
CA THR A 298 4.37 6.66 -22.93
C THR A 298 5.77 6.74 -22.31
N ALA A 299 5.94 6.27 -21.08
CA ALA A 299 7.26 6.23 -20.43
C ALA A 299 8.28 5.40 -21.24
N ILE A 300 7.87 4.23 -21.73
CA ILE A 300 8.71 3.36 -22.58
C ILE A 300 9.07 4.06 -23.91
N GLN A 301 8.09 4.70 -24.56
CA GLN A 301 8.31 5.43 -25.81
C GLN A 301 9.30 6.58 -25.62
N ASN A 302 9.18 7.33 -24.51
CA ASN A 302 10.09 8.43 -24.18
C ASN A 302 11.52 7.92 -23.98
N ILE A 303 11.72 6.77 -23.32
CA ILE A 303 13.05 6.17 -23.15
C ILE A 303 13.69 5.86 -24.51
N ASN A 304 12.92 5.35 -25.48
CA ASN A 304 13.43 5.00 -26.80
C ASN A 304 13.74 6.21 -27.69
N GLN A 305 13.11 7.36 -27.43
CA GLN A 305 13.35 8.61 -28.20
C GLN A 305 14.57 9.39 -27.69
N VAL A 306 14.92 9.24 -26.41
CA VAL A 306 16.03 9.95 -25.78
C VAL A 306 17.35 9.21 -26.08
N ASN A 307 17.83 9.35 -27.31
CA ASN A 307 19.25 9.15 -27.65
C ASN A 307 20.11 10.39 -27.29
N GLU A 308 19.49 11.44 -26.74
CA GLU A 308 20.20 12.61 -26.22
C GLU A 308 20.57 12.41 -24.74
N PRO A 309 21.81 12.74 -24.32
CA PRO A 309 22.25 12.58 -22.94
C PRO A 309 21.32 13.34 -22.01
N ALA A 310 20.75 12.64 -21.01
CA ALA A 310 19.79 13.13 -20.02
C ALA A 310 19.98 14.63 -19.73
N SER A 311 19.30 15.46 -20.50
CA SER A 311 19.55 16.90 -20.53
C SER A 311 19.08 17.42 -19.19
N LYS A 312 20.05 17.70 -18.31
CA LYS A 312 19.97 18.35 -17.00
C LYS A 312 18.54 18.42 -16.48
N ARG A 313 18.14 17.37 -15.74
CA ARG A 313 16.98 17.32 -14.81
C ARG A 313 16.38 18.72 -14.70
N GLN A 314 15.29 19.00 -15.43
CA GLN A 314 14.68 20.34 -15.43
C GLN A 314 14.58 20.74 -13.96
N LYS A 315 15.41 21.71 -13.54
CA LYS A 315 15.33 22.24 -12.20
C LYS A 315 13.91 22.75 -12.12
N ILE A 316 13.08 22.02 -11.39
CA ILE A 316 11.74 22.45 -11.03
C ILE A 316 11.94 23.89 -10.57
N GLN A 317 11.45 24.85 -11.39
CA GLN A 317 11.58 26.28 -11.11
C GLN A 317 11.08 26.50 -9.69
N ASP A 318 11.78 27.35 -8.91
CA ASP A 318 11.52 27.61 -7.49
C ASP A 318 10.02 27.63 -7.19
N ILE A 319 9.48 26.45 -6.80
CA ILE A 319 8.09 26.33 -6.39
C ILE A 319 8.02 27.09 -5.09
N SER A 320 7.07 28.03 -5.03
CA SER A 320 6.74 28.80 -3.83
C SER A 320 6.95 27.96 -2.57
N THR A 321 7.87 28.39 -1.71
CA THR A 321 8.23 27.76 -0.42
C THR A 321 7.11 27.82 0.62
N ALA A 322 5.92 28.25 0.22
CA ALA A 322 4.75 28.29 1.08
C ALA A 322 4.42 26.89 1.59
N GLN A 323 4.45 26.76 2.91
CA GLN A 323 3.99 25.56 3.60
C GLN A 323 2.52 25.32 3.29
N GLN A 324 2.21 24.15 2.72
CA GLN A 324 0.85 23.71 2.48
C GLN A 324 0.36 22.87 3.66
N HIS A 325 -0.92 22.96 3.98
CA HIS A 325 -1.55 22.16 5.02
C HIS A 325 -2.80 21.45 4.51
N MET A 326 -2.95 20.18 4.86
CA MET A 326 -4.19 19.43 4.65
C MET A 326 -4.69 18.86 5.97
N HIS A 327 -5.84 19.34 6.41
CA HIS A 327 -6.57 18.82 7.58
C HIS A 327 -7.66 17.88 7.10
N VAL A 328 -7.59 16.61 7.49
CA VAL A 328 -8.66 15.64 7.22
C VAL A 328 -9.60 15.56 8.42
N VAL A 329 -10.89 15.77 8.22
CA VAL A 329 -11.92 15.58 9.26
C VAL A 329 -12.85 14.47 8.82
N CYS A 330 -12.88 13.39 9.59
CA CYS A 330 -13.69 12.23 9.29
C CYS A 330 -14.76 12.03 10.35
N SER A 331 -16.02 12.02 9.92
CA SER A 331 -17.17 11.65 10.72
C SER A 331 -17.29 10.12 10.85
N ILE A 332 -17.26 9.63 12.08
CA ILE A 332 -17.24 8.20 12.41
C ILE A 332 -18.56 7.80 13.09
N PRO A 333 -19.30 6.78 12.58
CA PRO A 333 -20.62 6.40 13.08
C PRO A 333 -20.55 5.48 14.30
N ILE A 334 -19.57 5.68 15.17
CA ILE A 334 -19.47 5.02 16.48
C ILE A 334 -19.29 6.08 17.55
N SER A 335 -19.73 5.79 18.77
CA SER A 335 -19.48 6.65 19.93
C SER A 335 -18.03 6.49 20.40
N SER A 336 -17.48 7.54 21.03
CA SER A 336 -16.07 7.53 21.45
C SER A 336 -15.74 6.44 22.49
N ASP A 337 -16.72 6.01 23.29
CA ASP A 337 -16.62 4.95 24.30
C ASP A 337 -16.60 3.54 23.71
N GLN A 338 -17.03 3.38 22.45
CA GLN A 338 -16.95 2.10 21.74
C GLN A 338 -15.55 1.81 21.20
N LEU A 339 -14.68 2.82 21.11
CA LEU A 339 -13.33 2.65 20.60
C LEU A 339 -12.52 1.73 21.52
N THR A 340 -11.96 0.66 20.95
CA THR A 340 -11.25 -0.35 21.72
C THR A 340 -10.10 -0.97 20.94
N PRO A 341 -8.97 -1.30 21.59
CA PRO A 341 -7.93 -2.11 20.98
C PRO A 341 -8.24 -3.62 21.09
N ILE A 342 -9.33 -4.04 21.74
CA ILE A 342 -9.65 -5.46 21.92
C ILE A 342 -10.06 -6.08 20.58
N LEU A 343 -9.26 -7.02 20.09
CA LEU A 343 -9.39 -7.63 18.77
C LEU A 343 -10.81 -8.11 18.44
N ALA A 344 -11.47 -8.82 19.35
CA ALA A 344 -12.82 -9.37 19.14
C ALA A 344 -13.92 -8.31 18.94
N ASN A 345 -13.67 -7.06 19.35
CA ASN A 345 -14.64 -5.97 19.33
C ASN A 345 -14.34 -4.94 18.23
N ARG A 346 -13.31 -5.17 17.41
CA ARG A 346 -12.95 -4.24 16.33
C ARG A 346 -13.96 -4.30 15.19
N SER A 347 -14.27 -3.15 14.63
CA SER A 347 -15.19 -3.00 13.51
C SER A 347 -14.50 -2.43 12.26
N CYS A 348 -15.22 -2.40 11.14
CA CYS A 348 -14.76 -1.77 9.90
C CYS A 348 -14.46 -0.27 10.10
N GLU A 349 -15.23 0.43 10.93
CA GLU A 349 -15.02 1.84 11.27
C GLU A 349 -13.68 2.02 11.98
N MET A 350 -13.35 1.18 12.96
CA MET A 350 -12.08 1.25 13.69
C MET A 350 -10.90 0.95 12.77
N TRP A 351 -11.05 -0.05 11.89
CA TRP A 351 -10.06 -0.33 10.84
C TRP A 351 -9.87 0.88 9.92
N THR A 352 -10.96 1.53 9.50
CA THR A 352 -10.91 2.72 8.64
C THR A 352 -10.25 3.89 9.36
N MET A 353 -10.48 4.07 10.66
CA MET A 353 -9.78 5.07 11.48
C MET A 353 -8.27 4.82 11.50
N VAL A 354 -7.84 3.57 11.75
CA VAL A 354 -6.42 3.20 11.68
C VAL A 354 -5.85 3.54 10.32
N ARG A 355 -6.55 3.13 9.26
CA ARG A 355 -6.13 3.36 7.88
C ARG A 355 -5.99 4.84 7.56
N LEU A 356 -6.97 5.67 7.94
CA LEU A 356 -6.95 7.13 7.78
C LEU A 356 -5.78 7.77 8.53
N ALA A 357 -5.52 7.37 9.78
CA ALA A 357 -4.40 7.89 10.55
C ALA A 357 -3.07 7.62 9.86
N VAL A 358 -2.88 6.40 9.36
CA VAL A 358 -1.65 6.01 8.65
C VAL A 358 -1.49 6.81 7.36
N VAL A 359 -2.50 6.87 6.49
CA VAL A 359 -2.35 7.59 5.22
C VAL A 359 -2.19 9.09 5.42
N THR A 360 -2.78 9.64 6.48
CA THR A 360 -2.74 11.08 6.75
C THR A 360 -1.44 11.50 7.40
N LEU A 361 -0.99 10.77 8.44
CA LEU A 361 0.05 11.24 9.37
C LEU A 361 1.42 10.58 9.14
N TRP A 362 1.48 9.32 8.70
CA TRP A 362 2.77 8.64 8.51
C TRP A 362 3.38 9.06 7.19
N ARG A 363 4.58 9.65 7.22
CA ARG A 363 5.37 10.00 6.02
C ARG A 363 6.74 9.34 6.06
N SER A 364 7.30 9.07 4.88
CA SER A 364 8.74 8.84 4.79
C SER A 364 9.47 10.16 5.06
N ARG A 365 10.74 10.09 5.50
CA ARG A 365 11.56 11.29 5.65
C ARG A 365 11.73 11.93 4.28
N ILE A 366 11.43 13.23 4.17
CA ILE A 366 11.61 13.99 2.93
C ILE A 366 13.10 13.93 2.55
N ALA A 367 13.42 13.17 1.50
CA ALA A 367 14.79 12.95 1.08
C ALA A 367 15.37 14.08 0.21
N SER A 368 14.54 15.00 -0.31
CA SER A 368 14.98 16.08 -1.18
C SER A 368 14.69 17.47 -0.59
N SER A 369 15.65 18.38 -0.70
CA SER A 369 15.56 19.77 -0.23
C SER A 369 14.50 20.61 -0.96
N ASN A 370 13.93 20.09 -2.06
CA ASN A 370 13.04 20.83 -2.96
C ASN A 370 11.59 20.29 -2.94
N ALA A 371 11.26 19.34 -2.07
CA ALA A 371 9.91 18.79 -2.01
C ALA A 371 8.93 19.79 -1.37
N THR A 372 7.73 19.88 -1.93
CA THR A 372 6.61 20.64 -1.33
C THR A 372 6.35 20.12 0.08
N TYR A 373 6.48 20.99 1.08
CA TYR A 373 6.22 20.63 2.47
C TYR A 373 4.71 20.64 2.72
N LEU A 374 4.11 19.46 2.76
CA LEU A 374 2.71 19.26 3.15
C LEU A 374 2.65 18.84 4.62
N SER A 375 2.18 19.74 5.49
CA SER A 375 1.79 19.37 6.85
C SER A 375 0.40 18.76 6.85
N THR A 376 0.16 17.76 7.68
CA THR A 376 -1.15 17.12 7.80
C THR A 376 -1.61 16.99 9.24
N SER A 377 -2.93 17.02 9.40
CA SER A 377 -3.64 16.76 10.65
C SER A 377 -4.88 15.93 10.35
N LEU A 378 -5.36 15.21 11.37
CA LEU A 378 -6.53 14.34 11.26
C LEU A 378 -7.44 14.56 12.47
N SER A 379 -8.72 14.78 12.25
CA SER A 379 -9.73 14.81 13.32
C SER A 379 -10.80 13.75 13.07
N PHE A 380 -11.09 12.94 14.08
CA PHE A 380 -12.25 12.05 14.09
C PHE A 380 -13.38 12.70 14.88
N LEU A 381 -14.53 12.90 14.24
CA LEU A 381 -15.77 13.36 14.88
C LEU A 381 -16.67 12.15 15.14
N PHE A 382 -16.79 11.75 16.40
CA PHE A 382 -17.60 10.60 16.82
C PHE A 382 -19.10 10.94 16.86
N GLN A 383 -19.92 9.89 16.93
CA GLN A 383 -21.38 10.01 16.99
C GLN A 383 -21.89 10.75 18.24
N ASP A 384 -21.16 10.63 19.36
CA ASP A 384 -21.45 11.32 20.63
C ASP A 384 -21.00 12.79 20.64
N GLY A 385 -20.52 13.31 19.51
CA GLY A 385 -20.07 14.69 19.34
C GLY A 385 -18.66 14.96 19.86
N LYS A 386 -17.98 13.97 20.45
CA LYS A 386 -16.57 14.14 20.83
C LYS A 386 -15.68 14.15 19.60
N THR A 387 -14.54 14.85 19.71
CA THR A 387 -13.55 14.95 18.65
C THR A 387 -12.19 14.46 19.15
N LEU A 388 -11.52 13.61 18.37
CA LEU A 388 -10.11 13.25 18.55
C LEU A 388 -9.30 13.88 17.43
N THR A 389 -8.54 14.94 17.74
CA THR A 389 -7.60 15.57 16.80
C THR A 389 -6.20 15.01 17.01
N LEU A 390 -5.57 14.63 15.92
CA LEU A 390 -4.28 13.96 15.84
C LEU A 390 -3.37 14.79 14.96
N LYS A 391 -2.20 15.16 15.49
CA LYS A 391 -1.13 15.76 14.72
C LYS A 391 -0.01 14.75 14.48
N GLN A 392 0.69 14.92 13.37
CA GLN A 392 1.78 14.03 12.99
C GLN A 392 2.91 14.03 14.03
N ASP A 393 3.31 15.21 14.50
CA ASP A 393 4.37 15.42 15.48
C ASP A 393 4.04 14.93 16.89
N GLU A 394 2.77 14.75 17.21
CA GLU A 394 2.32 14.20 18.50
C GLU A 394 2.21 12.67 18.45
N LEU A 395 1.40 12.14 17.53
CA LEU A 395 1.11 10.70 17.48
C LEU A 395 2.27 9.88 16.90
N VAL A 396 2.82 10.30 15.75
CA VAL A 396 3.84 9.52 15.04
C VAL A 396 5.15 9.52 15.82
N ASN A 397 5.54 10.67 16.37
CA ASN A 397 6.76 10.77 17.18
C ASN A 397 6.63 9.96 18.47
N SER A 398 5.50 10.04 19.18
CA SER A 398 5.28 9.27 20.40
C SER A 398 5.34 7.74 20.17
N LEU A 399 4.79 7.26 19.06
CA LEU A 399 4.88 5.84 18.68
C LEU A 399 6.30 5.46 18.22
N ALA A 400 6.98 6.35 17.48
CA ALA A 400 8.36 6.12 17.07
C ALA A 400 9.33 6.04 18.26
N GLU A 401 9.15 6.87 19.29
CA GLU A 401 9.90 6.82 20.55
C GLU A 401 9.70 5.50 21.31
N GLN A 402 8.56 4.83 21.11
CA GLN A 402 8.27 3.50 21.64
C GLN A 402 8.78 2.37 20.72
N HIS A 403 9.64 2.69 19.74
CA HIS A 403 10.13 1.78 18.70
C HIS A 403 9.04 1.21 17.77
N GLN A 404 7.90 1.91 17.65
CA GLN A 404 6.75 1.51 16.82
C GLN A 404 6.67 2.37 15.55
N ALA A 405 7.75 2.41 14.77
CA ALA A 405 7.83 3.23 13.55
C ALA A 405 6.81 2.81 12.45
N ALA A 406 6.41 1.54 12.44
CA ALA A 406 5.28 1.04 11.65
C ALA A 406 4.35 0.30 12.64
N PRO A 407 3.40 1.03 13.25
CA PRO A 407 2.62 0.49 14.35
C PRO A 407 1.48 -0.39 13.84
N SER A 408 1.18 -1.47 14.55
CA SER A 408 0.04 -2.35 14.24
C SER A 408 -1.32 -1.67 14.49
N GLU A 409 -2.41 -2.29 14.02
CA GLU A 409 -3.77 -1.84 14.35
C GLU A 409 -3.99 -1.69 15.86
N TYR A 410 -3.53 -2.67 16.64
CA TYR A 410 -3.60 -2.64 18.10
C TYR A 410 -2.93 -1.40 18.67
N GLN A 411 -1.71 -1.11 18.24
CA GLN A 411 -0.90 -0.02 18.77
C GLN A 411 -1.54 1.34 18.48
N ILE A 412 -2.08 1.53 17.27
CA ILE A 412 -2.78 2.77 16.90
C ILE A 412 -4.09 2.92 17.69
N LEU A 413 -4.93 1.89 17.76
CA LEU A 413 -6.20 1.96 18.50
C LEU A 413 -5.96 2.21 19.99
N ASN A 414 -4.96 1.56 20.58
CA ASN A 414 -4.58 1.78 21.97
C ASN A 414 -4.12 3.23 22.21
N ALA A 415 -3.37 3.82 21.27
CA ALA A 415 -2.99 5.23 21.34
C ALA A 415 -4.22 6.14 21.29
N PHE A 416 -5.19 5.87 20.41
CA PHE A 416 -6.42 6.66 20.35
C PHE A 416 -7.22 6.59 21.65
N CYS A 417 -7.40 5.40 22.22
CA CYS A 417 -8.08 5.23 23.50
C CYS A 417 -7.39 6.05 24.61
N LYS A 418 -6.05 6.00 24.70
CA LYS A 418 -5.28 6.80 25.67
C LYS A 418 -5.48 8.30 25.47
N MET A 419 -5.40 8.78 24.23
CA MET A 419 -5.57 10.20 23.91
C MET A 419 -6.99 10.70 24.25
N LEU A 420 -8.02 9.90 23.97
CA LEU A 420 -9.41 10.23 24.36
C LEU A 420 -9.60 10.31 25.88
N LEU A 421 -8.92 9.46 26.65
CA LEU A 421 -8.98 9.51 28.12
C LEU A 421 -8.26 10.73 28.71
N THR A 422 -7.19 11.19 28.07
CA THR A 422 -6.41 12.36 28.52
C THR A 422 -7.00 13.68 28.07
N ASN A 423 -7.76 13.70 26.98
CA ASN A 423 -8.31 14.92 26.41
C ASN A 423 -9.55 15.37 27.20
N LYS A 424 -9.32 16.16 28.26
CA LYS A 424 -10.39 16.70 29.12
C LYS A 424 -11.19 17.82 28.45
N ASP A 425 -10.62 18.46 27.44
CA ASP A 425 -11.25 19.58 26.75
C ASP A 425 -11.95 19.09 25.50
N GLN A 426 -13.28 19.19 25.50
CA GLN A 426 -14.06 19.08 24.27
C GLN A 426 -13.71 20.27 23.38
N GLN A 427 -12.84 20.06 22.41
CA GLN A 427 -12.58 21.06 21.39
C GLN A 427 -13.79 21.13 20.46
N ASP A 428 -14.52 22.25 20.51
CA ASP A 428 -15.58 22.57 19.55
C ASP A 428 -14.99 22.64 18.13
N VAL A 429 -15.70 22.08 17.15
CA VAL A 429 -15.34 22.02 15.72
C VAL A 429 -14.93 23.40 15.17
N SER A 430 -15.39 24.50 15.76
CA SER A 430 -15.02 25.87 15.39
C SER A 430 -13.51 26.12 15.28
N HIS A 431 -12.67 25.48 16.10
CA HIS A 431 -11.21 25.64 16.00
C HIS A 431 -10.64 25.15 14.65
N LEU A 432 -11.30 24.18 14.00
CA LEU A 432 -10.90 23.62 12.70
C LEU A 432 -11.11 24.60 11.55
N LEU A 433 -11.94 25.62 11.75
CA LEU A 433 -12.35 26.57 10.71
C LEU A 433 -11.52 27.86 10.70
N ASN A 434 -10.64 28.05 11.69
CA ASN A 434 -9.89 29.30 11.88
C ASN A 434 -8.60 29.41 11.03
N ALA A 435 -8.38 28.51 10.07
CA ALA A 435 -7.19 28.55 9.22
C ALA A 435 -7.31 29.61 8.11
N PRO A 436 -6.28 30.43 7.86
CA PRO A 436 -6.31 31.41 6.78
C PRO A 436 -6.33 30.72 5.41
N SER A 437 -6.98 31.32 4.41
CA SER A 437 -7.01 30.81 3.02
C SER A 437 -7.47 29.35 2.87
N LEU A 438 -8.44 28.94 3.70
CA LEU A 438 -8.99 27.60 3.77
C LEU A 438 -10.03 27.35 2.66
N ILE A 439 -9.93 26.19 2.00
CA ILE A 439 -10.99 25.64 1.15
C ILE A 439 -11.44 24.31 1.73
N ALA A 440 -12.75 24.08 1.80
CA ALA A 440 -13.32 22.83 2.25
C ALA A 440 -13.74 21.94 1.07
N LEU A 441 -13.29 20.69 1.08
CA LEU A 441 -13.71 19.64 0.15
C LEU A 441 -14.65 18.70 0.90
N ASN A 442 -15.93 18.73 0.55
CA ASN A 442 -16.87 17.73 1.02
C ASN A 442 -16.82 16.54 0.06
N VAL A 443 -16.20 15.46 0.52
CA VAL A 443 -15.92 14.29 -0.32
C VAL A 443 -16.95 13.20 -0.07
N HIS A 444 -17.62 12.83 -1.14
CA HIS A 444 -18.57 11.73 -1.16
C HIS A 444 -17.86 10.41 -1.52
N LEU A 445 -17.94 9.41 -0.63
CA LEU A 445 -17.31 8.10 -0.86
C LEU A 445 -18.13 7.16 -1.77
N GLU A 446 -19.45 7.39 -1.90
CA GLU A 446 -20.37 6.43 -2.55
C GLU A 446 -21.32 7.06 -3.58
N ASP A 447 -21.22 8.38 -3.83
CA ASP A 447 -22.26 9.11 -4.55
C ASP A 447 -21.92 9.20 -6.04
N LYS A 448 -22.78 8.62 -6.88
CA LYS A 448 -22.55 8.50 -8.34
C LYS A 448 -22.83 9.80 -9.11
N ASP A 449 -23.57 10.72 -8.49
CA ASP A 449 -24.09 11.93 -9.14
C ASP A 449 -23.23 13.18 -8.92
N VAL A 450 -22.07 13.04 -8.27
CA VAL A 450 -21.17 14.16 -7.97
C VAL A 450 -20.06 14.24 -9.00
N ASP A 451 -19.79 15.46 -9.50
CA ASP A 451 -18.66 15.75 -10.38
C ASP A 451 -17.37 15.09 -9.86
N THR A 452 -16.79 14.19 -10.66
CA THR A 452 -15.53 13.56 -10.29
C THR A 452 -14.39 14.55 -10.46
N LEU A 453 -13.71 14.87 -9.36
CA LEU A 453 -12.59 15.81 -9.30
C LEU A 453 -11.47 15.42 -10.29
N SER A 454 -11.30 14.12 -10.50
CA SER A 454 -10.27 13.52 -11.35
C SER A 454 -10.28 14.09 -12.77
N THR A 455 -11.44 14.18 -13.42
CA THR A 455 -11.56 14.63 -14.82
C THR A 455 -11.09 16.07 -15.00
N GLY A 456 -11.27 16.90 -13.98
CA GLY A 456 -10.79 18.27 -13.97
C GLY A 456 -9.30 18.41 -13.70
N ILE A 457 -8.74 17.57 -12.81
CA ILE A 457 -7.33 17.61 -12.42
C ILE A 457 -6.41 17.14 -13.56
N TYR A 458 -6.82 16.13 -14.33
CA TYR A 458 -6.00 15.61 -15.44
C TYR A 458 -5.79 16.61 -16.59
N ASN A 459 -6.56 17.71 -16.64
CA ASN A 459 -6.59 18.65 -17.78
C ASN A 459 -6.20 20.11 -17.42
N GLY A 460 -5.79 20.39 -16.18
CA GLY A 460 -5.61 21.76 -15.68
C GLY A 460 -4.15 22.15 -15.39
N THR A 461 -3.77 23.38 -15.73
CA THR A 461 -2.48 24.02 -15.38
C THR A 461 -2.68 25.50 -15.02
N ILE A 462 -2.79 25.87 -13.74
CA ILE A 462 -2.91 27.29 -13.31
C ILE A 462 -2.39 27.48 -11.87
N ASP A 463 -1.69 28.58 -11.58
CA ASP A 463 -1.19 28.95 -10.24
C ASP A 463 -2.32 29.33 -9.24
N PHE A 464 -2.25 28.83 -8.00
CA PHE A 464 -3.22 29.14 -6.95
C PHE A 464 -2.56 29.43 -5.61
N LYS A 465 -3.08 30.42 -4.88
CA LYS A 465 -2.47 30.97 -3.65
C LYS A 465 -2.98 30.35 -2.34
N SER A 466 -4.05 29.55 -2.34
CA SER A 466 -4.48 28.90 -1.10
C SER A 466 -3.49 27.85 -0.67
N GLN A 467 -3.17 27.84 0.62
CA GLN A 467 -2.19 26.93 1.21
C GLN A 467 -2.86 25.83 2.05
N ASN A 468 -4.12 26.01 2.44
CA ASN A 468 -4.79 25.15 3.41
C ASN A 468 -6.05 24.50 2.83
N ILE A 469 -6.16 23.18 2.98
CA ILE A 469 -7.34 22.39 2.57
C ILE A 469 -7.94 21.69 3.79
N LEU A 470 -9.25 21.80 3.93
CA LEU A 470 -10.06 21.01 4.85
C LEU A 470 -10.77 19.90 4.07
N VAL A 471 -10.42 18.64 4.32
CA VAL A 471 -11.05 17.48 3.67
C VAL A 471 -12.10 16.91 4.61
N LEU A 472 -13.37 17.02 4.24
CA LEU A 472 -14.50 16.50 5.01
C LEU A 472 -14.91 15.13 4.47
N LEU A 473 -14.78 14.11 5.31
CA LEU A 473 -15.17 12.73 5.02
C LEU A 473 -16.25 12.28 5.99
N SER A 474 -17.12 11.39 5.53
CA SER A 474 -18.07 10.70 6.40
C SER A 474 -18.11 9.22 6.04
N LEU A 475 -17.91 8.35 7.03
CA LEU A 475 -18.03 6.90 6.81
C LEU A 475 -19.50 6.44 6.64
N THR A 476 -20.46 7.33 6.90
CA THR A 476 -21.88 7.09 6.60
C THR A 476 -22.51 8.31 5.95
N LYS A 477 -23.45 8.09 5.02
CA LYS A 477 -24.17 9.18 4.32
C LYS A 477 -24.95 10.12 5.24
N LYS A 478 -25.32 9.66 6.45
CA LYS A 478 -26.26 10.35 7.33
C LYS A 478 -25.65 10.80 8.67
N HIS A 479 -24.33 10.86 8.81
CA HIS A 479 -23.71 11.30 10.06
C HIS A 479 -24.14 12.74 10.44
N PRO A 480 -24.79 12.96 11.60
CA PRO A 480 -25.24 14.29 12.02
C PRO A 480 -24.08 15.27 12.21
N GLY A 481 -22.95 14.77 12.71
CA GLY A 481 -21.72 15.53 12.88
C GLY A 481 -21.23 16.12 11.56
N HIS A 482 -21.24 15.33 10.48
CA HIS A 482 -20.79 15.77 9.15
C HIS A 482 -21.59 16.97 8.64
N LYS A 483 -22.92 16.88 8.74
CA LYS A 483 -23.83 17.97 8.37
C LYS A 483 -23.58 19.23 9.19
N THR A 484 -23.17 19.08 10.44
CA THR A 484 -22.87 20.20 11.34
C THR A 484 -21.59 20.90 10.89
N ILE A 485 -20.52 20.15 10.54
CA ILE A 485 -19.27 20.75 10.02
C ILE A 485 -19.52 21.46 8.69
N VAL A 486 -20.27 20.84 7.78
CA VAL A 486 -20.63 21.46 6.49
C VAL A 486 -21.37 22.79 6.70
N LYS A 487 -22.37 22.82 7.59
CA LYS A 487 -23.07 24.06 7.95
C LYS A 487 -22.14 25.09 8.59
N ALA A 488 -21.20 24.65 9.41
CA ALA A 488 -20.23 25.55 10.05
C ALA A 488 -19.26 26.17 9.02
N CYS A 489 -18.82 25.40 8.02
CA CYS A 489 -18.03 25.93 6.89
C CYS A 489 -18.80 27.02 6.15
N LEU A 490 -20.07 26.76 5.81
CA LEU A 490 -20.93 27.73 5.13
C LEU A 490 -21.17 28.99 5.97
N LYS A 491 -21.34 28.85 7.29
CA LYS A 491 -21.52 29.98 8.21
C LYS A 491 -20.26 30.84 8.34
N ALA A 492 -19.08 30.22 8.21
CA ALA A 492 -17.79 30.89 8.25
C ALA A 492 -17.34 31.42 6.88
N ASP A 493 -18.22 31.42 5.87
CA ASP A 493 -17.93 31.81 4.48
C ASP A 493 -16.73 31.06 3.87
N ILE A 494 -16.47 29.83 4.31
CA ILE A 494 -15.40 28.99 3.75
C ILE A 494 -15.89 28.40 2.42
N PRO A 495 -15.16 28.58 1.30
CA PRO A 495 -15.51 27.96 0.03
C PRO A 495 -15.60 26.44 0.17
N LEU A 496 -16.81 25.91 -0.05
CA LEU A 496 -17.11 24.48 0.04
C LEU A 496 -17.31 23.91 -1.37
N LYS A 497 -16.55 22.87 -1.72
CA LYS A 497 -16.71 22.12 -2.96
C LYS A 497 -17.14 20.69 -2.66
N GLU A 498 -18.32 20.33 -3.15
CA GLU A 498 -18.77 18.95 -3.24
C GLU A 498 -17.99 18.23 -4.34
N CYS A 499 -17.42 17.07 -4.04
CA CYS A 499 -16.68 16.27 -5.01
C CYS A 499 -16.68 14.77 -4.69
N SER A 500 -16.46 13.96 -5.71
CA SER A 500 -15.96 12.59 -5.58
C SER A 500 -14.59 12.50 -6.21
N ILE A 501 -13.66 11.77 -5.60
CA ILE A 501 -12.30 11.60 -6.13
C ILE A 501 -12.15 10.26 -6.84
N LEU A 502 -12.90 9.27 -6.40
CA LEU A 502 -12.73 7.88 -6.82
C LEU A 502 -13.79 7.51 -7.87
N PRO A 503 -13.47 6.60 -8.81
CA PRO A 503 -14.40 6.20 -9.86
C PRO A 503 -15.71 5.62 -9.27
N SER A 504 -16.85 6.00 -9.84
CA SER A 504 -18.20 5.85 -9.26
C SER A 504 -18.80 4.44 -9.28
N MET A 505 -18.01 3.38 -9.46
CA MET A 505 -18.57 2.11 -9.90
C MET A 505 -18.86 1.07 -8.81
N ASN A 506 -18.15 0.99 -7.68
CA ASN A 506 -18.45 0.02 -6.61
C ASN A 506 -18.00 0.55 -5.23
N SER A 507 -18.65 0.10 -4.15
CA SER A 507 -18.11 0.26 -2.79
C SER A 507 -16.86 -0.62 -2.67
N PHE A 508 -15.72 0.00 -2.42
CA PHE A 508 -14.50 -0.71 -2.05
C PHE A 508 -14.08 -0.26 -0.65
N GLN A 509 -13.49 -1.18 0.10
CA GLN A 509 -13.34 -1.04 1.55
C GLN A 509 -12.33 0.09 1.92
N ASP A 510 -11.27 0.30 1.13
CA ASP A 510 -10.26 1.36 1.38
C ASP A 510 -10.63 2.73 0.77
N ALA A 511 -11.91 3.06 0.61
CA ALA A 511 -12.34 4.31 -0.03
C ALA A 511 -11.83 5.58 0.67
N ALA A 512 -11.92 5.64 2.00
CA ALA A 512 -11.47 6.80 2.76
C ALA A 512 -9.94 6.94 2.71
N GLY A 513 -9.20 5.84 2.89
CA GLY A 513 -7.74 5.82 2.85
C GLY A 513 -7.19 6.18 1.47
N ALA A 514 -7.78 5.61 0.42
CA ALA A 514 -7.43 5.91 -0.97
C ALA A 514 -7.70 7.39 -1.30
N THR A 515 -8.88 7.92 -0.94
CA THR A 515 -9.26 9.32 -1.16
C THR A 515 -8.18 10.29 -0.64
N VAL A 516 -7.80 10.12 0.62
CA VAL A 516 -6.79 10.97 1.26
C VAL A 516 -5.43 10.83 0.58
N THR A 517 -5.04 9.59 0.22
CA THR A 517 -3.78 9.33 -0.47
C THR A 517 -3.74 9.98 -1.85
N ILE A 518 -4.82 9.93 -2.61
CA ILE A 518 -4.91 10.54 -3.95
C ILE A 518 -4.90 12.07 -3.87
N LEU A 519 -5.58 12.67 -2.88
CA LEU A 519 -5.50 14.11 -2.65
C LEU A 519 -4.07 14.56 -2.36
N GLN A 520 -3.36 13.86 -1.47
CA GLN A 520 -1.95 14.13 -1.19
C GLN A 520 -1.09 14.00 -2.44
N HIS A 521 -1.30 12.93 -3.21
CA HIS A 521 -0.61 12.73 -4.48
C HIS A 521 -0.83 13.91 -5.43
N PHE A 522 -2.06 14.39 -5.60
CA PHE A 522 -2.34 15.58 -6.42
C PHE A 522 -1.78 16.89 -5.86
N ILE A 523 -1.63 17.00 -4.54
CA ILE A 523 -0.95 18.14 -3.89
C ILE A 523 0.55 18.10 -4.20
N TYR A 524 1.21 16.96 -4.01
CA TYR A 524 2.64 16.80 -4.31
C TYR A 524 2.97 17.02 -5.79
N GLN A 525 2.01 16.72 -6.66
CA GLN A 525 2.10 16.98 -8.10
C GLN A 525 1.76 18.42 -8.48
N ASN A 526 1.44 19.28 -7.51
CA ASN A 526 0.97 20.65 -7.72
C ASN A 526 -0.19 20.72 -8.73
N ARG A 527 -1.12 19.76 -8.69
CA ARG A 527 -2.28 19.72 -9.60
C ARG A 527 -3.58 20.11 -8.90
N LEU A 528 -3.72 19.78 -7.60
CA LEU A 528 -4.98 19.98 -6.88
C LEU A 528 -5.36 21.46 -6.73
N PHE A 529 -4.45 22.28 -6.22
CA PHE A 529 -4.72 23.71 -6.02
C PHE A 529 -4.94 24.44 -7.35
N CYS A 530 -4.21 24.03 -8.40
CA CYS A 530 -4.38 24.54 -9.74
C CYS A 530 -5.80 24.35 -10.26
N TYR A 531 -6.38 23.18 -10.04
CA TYR A 531 -7.76 22.91 -10.41
C TYR A 531 -8.75 23.86 -9.71
N PHE A 532 -8.58 24.12 -8.41
CA PHE A 532 -9.48 25.02 -7.68
C PHE A 532 -9.40 26.48 -8.13
N SER A 533 -8.23 26.95 -8.58
CA SER A 533 -8.11 28.29 -9.18
C SER A 533 -9.02 28.48 -10.40
N THR A 534 -9.13 27.44 -11.23
CA THR A 534 -9.92 27.48 -12.46
C THR A 534 -11.40 27.58 -12.16
N LEU A 535 -11.84 26.98 -11.04
CA LEU A 535 -13.22 27.03 -10.56
C LEU A 535 -13.55 28.39 -9.94
N ALA A 536 -12.64 28.97 -9.16
CA ALA A 536 -12.84 30.27 -8.54
C ALA A 536 -13.01 31.41 -9.58
N ASN A 537 -12.30 31.32 -10.70
CA ASN A 537 -12.35 32.32 -11.77
C ASN A 537 -13.59 32.23 -12.68
N LYS A 538 -14.33 31.11 -12.65
CA LYS A 538 -15.60 30.99 -13.39
C LYS A 538 -16.66 31.81 -12.67
N LYS A 539 -16.86 33.06 -13.12
CA LYS A 539 -18.00 33.89 -12.69
C LYS A 539 -19.28 33.04 -12.77
N PRO A 540 -20.13 33.05 -11.73
CA PRO A 540 -21.36 32.28 -11.74
C PRO A 540 -22.15 32.65 -12.98
N THR A 541 -22.29 31.70 -13.91
CA THR A 541 -23.14 31.87 -15.09
C THR A 541 -24.53 32.18 -14.57
N LYS A 542 -25.00 33.43 -14.75
CA LYS A 542 -26.35 33.85 -14.34
C LYS A 542 -27.31 32.79 -14.86
N LYS A 543 -27.86 31.95 -13.97
CA LYS A 543 -28.87 30.96 -14.34
C LYS A 543 -29.98 31.74 -15.03
N LYS A 544 -30.09 31.57 -16.35
CA LYS A 544 -31.11 32.22 -17.16
C LYS A 544 -32.42 31.78 -16.54
N LYS A 545 -33.16 32.69 -15.89
CA LYS A 545 -34.50 32.42 -15.37
C LYS A 545 -35.29 31.87 -16.57
N ILE A 546 -35.53 30.57 -16.59
CA ILE A 546 -36.48 29.97 -17.51
C ILE A 546 -37.80 30.61 -17.10
N LYS A 547 -38.29 31.53 -17.92
CA LYS A 547 -39.66 32.03 -17.80
C LYS A 547 -40.53 30.79 -18.00
N GLU A 548 -41.16 30.32 -16.93
CA GLU A 548 -42.29 29.42 -17.03
C GLU A 548 -43.29 30.08 -18.00
N MET A 549 -43.42 29.53 -19.21
CA MET A 549 -44.53 29.86 -20.09
C MET A 549 -45.76 29.23 -19.45
N LYS A 550 -46.65 30.09 -18.95
CA LYS A 550 -47.98 29.72 -18.47
C LYS A 550 -48.86 29.25 -19.60
#